data_AF-A0A2V5PMA8-F1
#
_entry.id   AF-A0A2V5PMA8-F1
#
_cell.length_a   1.000
_cell.length_b   1.000
_cell.length_c   1.000
_cell.angle_alpha   90.00
_cell.angle_beta   90.00
_cell.angle_gamma   90.00
#
_symmetry.space_group_name_H-M   'P 1'
#
loop_
_entity.id
_entity.type
_entity.pdbx_description
1 polymer ?
#
loop_
_entity_poly.entity_id
_entity_poly.type
_entity_poly.pdbx_seq_one_letter_code
_entity_poly.pdbx_strand_id
1 'polypeptide(L)'
;MKTDIQVAPVFLQTVSVALGQLKQRLQQDYEQAYPDLREIIHLVLDEEETEAWELSLFPHLLLPDLVEAHIEKLNLRPVDTPHDDLLAPHPFPEIDNHQPAFALCG
;
A
#
# COMPACT_ATOMS: atom_id res chain seq x y z
N MET A 1 22.96 -4.52 16.88
CA MET A 1 23.31 -3.87 15.59
C MET A 1 22.15 -2.95 15.26
N LYS A 2 22.38 -1.63 15.24
CA LYS A 2 21.35 -0.63 14.94
C LYS A 2 21.54 -0.29 13.47
N THR A 3 20.72 -0.88 12.60
CA THR A 3 20.75 -0.63 11.16
C THR A 3 20.23 0.78 10.92
N ASP A 4 21.17 1.72 10.80
CA ASP A 4 20.89 3.08 10.32
C ASP A 4 20.62 2.96 8.81
N ILE A 5 19.36 2.67 8.46
CA ILE A 5 18.94 2.62 7.08
C ILE A 5 18.98 4.06 6.59
N GLN A 6 20.01 4.41 5.83
CA GLN A 6 20.05 5.65 5.06
C GLN A 6 18.98 5.52 3.96
N VAL A 7 17.73 5.79 4.33
CA VAL A 7 16.62 5.78 3.39
C VAL A 7 16.84 6.96 2.44
N ALA A 8 16.99 6.66 1.15
CA ALA A 8 17.17 7.71 0.14
C ALA A 8 15.95 8.65 0.15
N PRO A 9 16.14 9.99 0.09
CA PRO A 9 15.03 10.95 0.18
C PRO A 9 13.97 10.75 -0.91
N VAL A 10 14.37 10.28 -2.09
CA VAL A 10 13.46 9.95 -3.21
C VAL A 10 12.55 8.77 -2.88
N PHE A 11 13.05 7.80 -2.11
CA PHE A 11 12.28 6.64 -1.71
C PHE A 11 11.15 7.04 -0.77
N LEU A 12 11.44 7.84 0.28
CA LEU A 12 10.41 8.35 1.18
C LEU A 12 9.36 9.18 0.45
N GLN A 13 9.79 10.01 -0.51
CA GLN A 13 8.87 10.79 -1.33
C GLN A 13 7.92 9.91 -2.15
N THR A 14 8.44 8.84 -2.75
CA THR A 14 7.64 7.88 -3.53
C THR A 14 6.63 7.16 -2.65
N VAL A 15 7.05 6.75 -1.45
CA VAL A 15 6.19 6.11 -0.45
C VAL A 15 5.07 7.04 0.00
N SER A 16 5.37 8.31 0.28
CA SER A 16 4.36 9.30 0.67
C SER A 16 3.33 9.54 -0.44
N VAL A 17 3.76 9.57 -1.71
CA VAL A 17 2.82 9.71 -2.85
C VAL A 17 1.93 8.48 -2.97
N ALA A 18 2.50 7.28 -2.91
CA ALA A 18 1.74 6.03 -2.97
C ALA A 18 0.72 5.94 -1.82
N LEU A 19 1.14 6.32 -0.61
CA LEU A 19 0.28 6.36 0.57
C LEU A 19 -0.88 7.34 0.40
N GLY A 20 -0.60 8.55 -0.08
CA GLY A 20 -1.65 9.56 -0.31
C GLY A 20 -2.69 9.09 -1.32
N GLN A 21 -2.27 8.44 -2.41
CA GLN A 21 -3.18 7.86 -3.40
C GLN A 21 -4.01 6.71 -2.82
N LEU A 22 -3.38 5.82 -2.05
CA LEU A 22 -4.06 4.72 -1.38
C LEU A 22 -5.13 5.24 -0.42
N LYS A 23 -4.78 6.23 0.41
CA LYS A 23 -5.70 6.83 1.37
C LYS A 23 -6.89 7.50 0.69
N GLN A 24 -6.67 8.24 -0.40
CA GLN A 24 -7.77 8.83 -1.17
C GLN A 24 -8.74 7.77 -1.69
N ARG A 25 -8.23 6.63 -2.16
CA ARG A 25 -9.06 5.52 -2.61
C ARG A 25 -9.86 4.90 -1.45
N LEU A 26 -9.20 4.60 -0.34
CA LEU A 26 -9.86 4.07 0.86
C LEU A 26 -10.95 5.02 1.37
N GLN A 27 -10.69 6.32 1.40
CA GLN A 27 -11.70 7.34 1.77
C GLN A 27 -12.93 7.23 0.86
N GLN A 28 -12.75 7.21 -0.46
CA GLN A 28 -13.86 7.12 -1.40
C GLN A 28 -14.67 5.84 -1.22
N ASP A 29 -14.01 4.70 -1.08
CA ASP A 29 -14.64 3.39 -0.96
C ASP A 29 -15.48 3.31 0.32
N TYR A 30 -14.92 3.74 1.46
CA TYR A 30 -15.62 3.71 2.75
C TYR A 30 -16.69 4.80 2.89
N GLU A 31 -16.48 6.00 2.35
CA GLU A 31 -17.53 7.02 2.32
C GLU A 31 -18.72 6.63 1.45
N GLN A 32 -18.47 5.91 0.35
CA GLN A 32 -19.54 5.41 -0.49
C GLN A 32 -20.36 4.32 0.23
N ALA A 33 -19.68 3.46 1.00
CA ALA A 33 -20.33 2.43 1.81
C ALA A 33 -21.07 3.00 3.03
N TYR A 34 -20.51 4.04 3.65
CA TYR A 34 -20.97 4.63 4.92
C TYR A 34 -21.02 6.17 4.85
N PRO A 35 -21.95 6.75 4.06
CA PRO A 35 -22.01 8.21 3.87
C PRO A 35 -22.29 8.98 5.17
N ASP A 36 -23.04 8.38 6.08
CA ASP A 36 -23.36 8.98 7.38
C ASP A 36 -22.18 8.97 8.37
N LEU A 37 -21.12 8.21 8.07
CA LEU A 37 -19.94 8.04 8.94
C LEU A 37 -18.68 8.70 8.38
N ARG A 38 -18.79 9.59 7.38
CA ARG A 38 -17.64 10.25 6.72
C ARG A 38 -16.61 10.79 7.71
N GLU A 39 -17.04 11.51 8.75
CA GLU A 39 -16.13 12.09 9.74
C GLU A 39 -15.37 11.00 10.52
N ILE A 40 -16.02 9.90 10.84
CA ILE A 40 -15.40 8.76 11.52
C ILE A 40 -14.43 8.04 10.57
N ILE A 41 -14.81 7.84 9.31
CA ILE A 41 -13.94 7.25 8.29
C ILE A 41 -12.66 8.09 8.10
N HIS A 42 -12.79 9.41 8.08
CA HIS A 42 -11.63 10.32 8.00
C HIS A 42 -10.71 10.17 9.21
N LEU A 43 -11.29 10.16 10.41
CA LEU A 43 -10.55 10.00 11.65
C LEU A 43 -9.79 8.67 11.70
N VAL A 44 -10.47 7.56 11.39
CA VAL A 44 -9.87 6.22 11.34
C VAL A 44 -8.72 6.20 10.36
N LEU A 45 -8.89 6.76 9.15
CA LEU A 45 -7.83 6.78 8.15
C LEU A 45 -6.62 7.65 8.53
N ASP A 46 -6.82 8.72 9.31
CA ASP A 46 -5.73 9.55 9.85
C ASP A 46 -4.98 8.83 10.99
N GLU A 47 -5.72 8.16 11.87
CA GLU A 47 -5.18 7.39 13.00
C GLU A 47 -4.34 6.20 12.50
N GLU A 48 -4.93 5.37 11.64
CA GLU A 48 -4.25 4.19 11.09
C GLU A 48 -3.08 4.55 10.16
N GLU A 49 -3.11 5.70 9.49
CA GLU A 49 -1.93 6.20 8.77
C GLU A 49 -0.76 6.46 9.71
N THR A 50 -1.04 7.09 10.85
CA THR A 50 -0.03 7.38 11.86
C THR A 50 0.55 6.09 12.41
N GLU A 51 -0.29 5.11 12.77
CA GLU A 51 0.16 3.81 13.23
C GLU A 51 0.99 3.07 12.16
N ALA A 52 0.57 3.11 10.89
CA ALA A 52 1.29 2.46 9.80
C ALA A 52 2.71 3.01 9.64
N TRP A 53 2.90 4.32 9.81
CA TRP A 53 4.22 4.97 9.80
C TRP A 53 5.09 4.59 11.00
N GLU A 54 4.48 4.37 12.17
CA GLU A 54 5.21 3.93 13.36
C GLU A 54 5.67 2.47 13.25
N LEU A 55 4.87 1.63 12.58
CA LEU A 55 5.14 0.20 12.44
C LEU A 55 6.08 -0.14 11.29
N SER A 56 6.11 0.66 10.21
CA SER A 56 6.87 0.35 9.00
C SER A 56 7.32 1.58 8.22
N LEU A 57 8.45 1.45 7.53
CA LEU A 57 8.87 2.40 6.48
C LEU A 57 8.03 2.27 5.20
N PHE A 58 7.15 1.28 5.12
CA PHE A 58 6.23 1.00 4.02
C PHE A 58 4.78 1.02 4.53
N PRO A 59 4.28 2.18 5.01
CA PRO A 59 2.94 2.29 5.60
C PRO A 59 1.82 1.87 4.64
N HIS A 60 2.00 2.08 3.33
CA HIS A 60 1.01 1.72 2.30
C HIS A 60 0.75 0.21 2.18
N LEU A 61 1.63 -0.64 2.72
CA LEU A 61 1.41 -2.09 2.77
C LEU A 61 0.59 -2.52 3.98
N LEU A 62 0.61 -1.73 5.06
CA LEU A 62 -0.06 -2.05 6.32
C LEU A 62 -1.38 -1.30 6.49
N LEU A 63 -1.46 -0.08 5.94
CA LEU A 63 -2.61 0.80 6.09
C LEU A 63 -3.95 0.11 5.73
N PRO A 64 -4.07 -0.66 4.64
CA PRO A 64 -5.32 -1.33 4.32
C PRO A 64 -5.79 -2.28 5.42
N ASP A 65 -4.91 -3.18 5.86
CA ASP A 65 -5.21 -4.18 6.89
C ASP A 65 -5.57 -3.52 8.23
N LEU A 66 -4.85 -2.44 8.57
CA LEU A 66 -5.07 -1.65 9.77
C LEU A 66 -6.44 -0.97 9.76
N VAL A 67 -6.80 -0.36 8.64
CA VAL A 67 -8.12 0.25 8.43
C VAL A 67 -9.21 -0.81 8.51
N GLU A 68 -9.08 -1.93 7.81
CA GLU A 68 -10.06 -3.02 7.88
C GLU A 68 -10.28 -3.50 9.31
N ALA A 69 -9.20 -3.74 10.05
CA ALA A 69 -9.26 -4.14 11.45
C ALA A 69 -9.93 -3.06 12.34
N HIS A 70 -9.70 -1.77 12.09
CA HIS A 70 -10.37 -0.70 12.83
C HIS A 70 -11.87 -0.63 12.49
N ILE A 71 -12.22 -0.73 11.21
CA ILE A 71 -13.61 -0.74 10.74
C ILE A 71 -14.39 -1.91 11.35
N GLU A 72 -13.78 -3.10 11.45
CA GLU A 72 -14.38 -4.24 12.14
C GLU A 72 -14.62 -3.97 13.63
N LYS A 73 -13.70 -3.28 14.32
CA LYS A 73 -13.89 -2.85 15.72
C LYS A 73 -15.08 -1.89 15.87
N LEU A 74 -15.37 -1.10 14.84
CA LEU A 74 -16.56 -0.23 14.79
C LEU A 74 -17.86 -0.99 14.47
N ASN A 75 -17.82 -2.33 14.35
CA ASN A 75 -18.92 -3.19 13.93
C ASN A 75 -19.43 -2.88 12.51
N LEU A 76 -18.59 -2.27 11.69
CA LEU A 76 -18.84 -2.05 10.27
C LEU A 76 -18.25 -3.21 9.47
N ARG A 77 -18.70 -3.36 8.23
CA ARG A 77 -18.12 -4.33 7.31
C ARG A 77 -16.95 -3.67 6.58
N PRO A 78 -15.80 -4.34 6.49
CA PRO A 78 -14.77 -3.98 5.52
C PRO A 78 -15.40 -3.85 4.13
N VAL A 79 -15.00 -2.83 3.40
CA VAL A 79 -15.35 -2.74 1.99
C VAL A 79 -14.39 -3.66 1.25
N ASP A 80 -14.91 -4.52 0.36
CA ASP A 80 -14.08 -5.30 -0.56
C ASP A 80 -13.38 -4.34 -1.53
N THR A 81 -12.28 -3.80 -1.07
CA THR A 81 -11.34 -2.99 -1.83
C THR A 81 -10.56 -3.96 -2.72
N PRO A 82 -10.49 -3.74 -4.05
CA PRO A 82 -9.61 -4.50 -4.92
C PRO A 82 -8.15 -4.18 -4.57
N HIS A 83 -7.65 -4.80 -3.51
CA HIS A 83 -6.25 -4.76 -3.07
C HIS A 83 -5.37 -5.66 -3.92
N ASP A 84 -5.99 -6.57 -4.70
CA ASP A 84 -5.31 -7.53 -5.56
C ASP A 84 -4.49 -6.86 -6.69
N ASP A 85 -4.89 -5.66 -7.15
CA ASP A 85 -4.18 -4.98 -8.25
C ASP A 85 -2.89 -4.25 -7.83
N LEU A 86 -2.64 -4.04 -6.53
CA LEU A 86 -1.38 -3.45 -6.04
C LEU A 86 -0.26 -4.48 -5.86
N LEU A 87 -0.64 -5.76 -5.71
CA LEU A 87 0.28 -6.90 -5.63
C LEU A 87 0.24 -7.77 -6.89
N ALA A 88 -0.70 -7.52 -7.81
CA ALA A 88 -0.72 -8.14 -9.11
C ALA A 88 0.66 -7.94 -9.75
N PRO A 89 1.33 -9.03 -10.18
CA PRO A 89 2.56 -8.92 -10.93
C PRO A 89 2.27 -8.02 -12.13
N HIS A 90 2.83 -6.82 -12.15
CA HIS A 90 2.92 -6.08 -13.40
C HIS A 90 3.51 -7.06 -14.42
N PRO A 91 2.90 -7.27 -15.59
CA PRO A 91 3.54 -8.05 -16.64
C PRO A 91 4.83 -7.32 -16.97
N PHE A 92 5.93 -7.76 -16.38
CA PHE A 92 7.26 -7.36 -16.82
C PHE A 92 7.27 -7.69 -18.31
N PRO A 93 7.54 -6.72 -19.21
CA PRO A 93 7.77 -7.07 -20.59
C PRO A 93 8.93 -8.05 -20.57
N GLU A 94 8.64 -9.28 -20.98
CA GLU A 94 9.60 -10.35 -21.13
C GLU A 94 10.67 -9.82 -22.09
N ILE A 95 11.79 -9.36 -21.55
CA ILE A 95 12.93 -8.96 -22.37
C ILE A 95 13.53 -10.28 -22.81
N ASP A 96 13.17 -10.70 -24.02
CA ASP A 96 13.77 -11.83 -24.74
C ASP A 96 15.25 -11.50 -25.05
N ASN A 97 16.08 -11.54 -24.00
CA ASN A 97 17.52 -11.51 -24.08
C ASN A 97 18.05 -12.95 -24.04
N HIS A 98 17.41 -13.89 -24.75
CA HIS A 98 18.03 -15.15 -25.08
C HIS A 98 19.17 -14.90 -26.09
N GLN A 99 20.33 -14.46 -25.60
CA GLN A 99 21.58 -14.68 -26.32
C GLN A 99 21.93 -16.17 -26.18
N PRO A 100 21.90 -16.96 -27.27
CA PRO A 100 22.45 -18.29 -27.23
C PRO A 100 23.96 -18.16 -26.97
N ALA A 101 24.42 -18.69 -25.84
CA ALA A 101 25.83 -18.94 -25.62
C ALA A 101 26.27 -20.01 -26.63
N PHE A 102 26.69 -19.58 -27.82
CA PHE A 102 27.38 -20.46 -28.76
C PHE A 102 28.66 -20.93 -28.07
N ALA A 103 28.64 -22.20 -27.65
CA ALA A 103 29.81 -22.91 -27.17
C ALA A 103 30.89 -22.89 -28.27
N LEU A 104 31.89 -22.04 -28.09
CA LEU A 104 33.17 -22.15 -28.78
C LEU A 104 33.99 -23.21 -28.03
N CYS A 105 33.79 -24.47 -28.41
CA CYS A 105 34.80 -25.50 -28.21
C CYS A 105 35.41 -25.82 -29.57
N GLY A 106 36.60 -25.25 -29.81
CA GLY A 106 37.56 -25.70 -30.81
C GLY A 106 38.78 -26.28 -30.10
#